data_AF-A0A371K5T8-F1
#
_entry.id   AF-A0A371K5T8-F1
#
_cell.length_a   1.000
_cell.length_b   1.000
_cell.length_c   1.000
_cell.angle_alpha   90.00
_cell.angle_beta   90.00
_cell.angle_gamma   90.00
#
_symmetry.space_group_name_H-M   'P 1'
#
loop_
_entity.id
_entity.type
_entity.pdbx_description
1 polymer ?
#
loop_
_entity_poly.entity_id
_entity_poly.type
_entity_poly.pdbx_seq_one_letter_code
_entity_poly.pdbx_strand_id
1 'polypeptide(L)'
;MFKAPCIAAALALALGSAAQAQEVRHPTADEFSRLSIAGMKHGLAQSHPAMKGCLDQISNYAYSEAYQAIIARVVPAADLVVLDAFFSTPLGARWTDDNILYSRTDGASHGEFDREELERIRVIVSMPSYIKLQEVGGSGDPLIQKAMMKALDPCQ
;
A
#
# COMPACT_ATOMS: atom_id res chain seq x y z
N MET A 1 -39.27 -9.57 44.83
CA MET A 1 -39.28 -8.90 43.52
C MET A 1 -37.91 -8.30 43.27
N PHE A 2 -37.31 -8.68 42.15
CA PHE A 2 -36.10 -8.19 41.47
C PHE A 2 -34.84 -7.84 42.29
N LYS A 3 -33.89 -8.80 42.31
CA LYS A 3 -32.45 -8.53 42.27
C LYS A 3 -31.94 -9.00 40.90
N ALA A 4 -31.48 -8.07 40.08
CA ALA A 4 -30.65 -8.31 38.89
C ALA A 4 -30.00 -6.97 38.49
N PRO A 5 -28.86 -6.96 37.78
CA PRO A 5 -27.58 -7.54 38.18
C PRO A 5 -26.42 -6.55 37.96
N CYS A 6 -25.28 -6.80 38.62
CA CYS A 6 -24.00 -6.13 38.36
C CYS A 6 -23.43 -6.52 36.98
N ILE A 7 -24.06 -6.09 35.89
CA ILE A 7 -23.54 -6.17 34.52
C ILE A 7 -23.41 -4.74 33.99
N ALA A 8 -22.51 -3.97 34.59
CA ALA A 8 -22.11 -2.67 34.06
C ALA A 8 -20.59 -2.45 34.07
N ALA A 9 -19.84 -3.25 34.84
CA ALA A 9 -18.40 -3.09 34.94
C ALA A 9 -17.59 -3.91 33.90
N ALA A 10 -18.16 -4.97 33.33
CA ALA A 10 -17.45 -5.80 32.35
C ALA A 10 -17.49 -5.25 30.91
N LEU A 11 -18.42 -4.33 30.59
CA LEU A 11 -18.53 -3.78 29.25
C LEU A 11 -17.62 -2.56 29.01
N ALA A 12 -17.18 -1.88 30.08
CA ALA A 12 -16.32 -0.71 29.97
C ALA A 12 -14.84 -1.07 29.70
N LEU A 13 -14.41 -2.28 30.07
CA LEU A 13 -13.04 -2.77 29.82
C LEU A 13 -12.83 -3.38 28.43
N ALA A 14 -13.91 -3.65 27.68
CA ALA A 14 -13.82 -4.13 26.30
C ALA A 14 -13.84 -3.01 25.25
N LEU A 15 -14.20 -1.78 25.63
CA LEU A 15 -14.27 -0.62 24.73
C LEU A 15 -13.02 0.28 24.82
N GLY A 16 -12.15 0.07 25.81
CA GLY A 16 -10.94 0.87 26.03
C GLY A 16 -9.73 0.48 25.18
N SER A 17 -9.73 -0.70 24.53
CA SER A 17 -8.62 -1.16 23.68
C SER A 17 -8.80 -0.85 22.19
N ALA A 18 -9.97 -0.34 21.78
CA ALA A 18 -10.24 0.02 20.39
C ALA A 18 -9.83 1.46 20.03
N ALA A 19 -9.45 2.29 21.01
CA ALA A 19 -9.31 3.74 20.83
C ALA A 19 -7.87 4.27 20.84
N GLN A 20 -6.86 3.40 20.84
CA GLN A 20 -5.47 3.77 20.61
C GLN A 20 -4.77 2.72 19.74
N ALA A 21 -5.39 2.35 18.62
CA ALA A 21 -4.58 2.04 17.46
C ALA A 21 -4.00 3.39 17.01
N GLN A 22 -2.82 3.74 17.53
CA GLN A 22 -1.90 4.51 16.71
C GLN A 22 -1.89 3.78 15.37
N GLU A 23 -2.42 4.39 14.30
CA GLU A 23 -2.40 3.81 12.96
C GLU A 23 -0.93 3.57 12.62
N VAL A 24 -0.44 2.38 12.96
CA VAL A 24 0.91 1.96 12.62
C VAL A 24 0.86 1.85 11.12
N ARG A 25 1.45 2.83 10.43
CA ARG A 25 1.54 2.76 8.98
C ARG A 25 2.26 1.48 8.61
N HIS A 26 1.58 0.69 7.79
CA HIS A 26 2.13 -0.51 7.20
C HIS A 26 3.18 -0.13 6.16
N PRO A 27 4.45 -0.59 6.29
CA PRO A 27 5.47 -0.45 5.25
C PRO A 27 4.98 -0.96 3.90
N THR A 28 4.14 -2.01 3.89
CA THR A 28 3.48 -2.49 2.69
C THR A 28 2.68 -1.39 1.97
N ALA A 29 1.92 -0.56 2.71
CA ALA A 29 1.15 0.53 2.11
C ALA A 29 2.02 1.65 1.54
N ASP A 30 3.14 1.97 2.20
CA ASP A 30 4.09 2.97 1.70
C ASP A 30 4.74 2.51 0.39
N GLU A 31 5.12 1.23 0.29
CA GLU A 31 5.74 0.67 -0.90
C GLU A 31 4.76 0.54 -2.08
N PHE A 32 3.53 0.09 -1.83
CA PHE A 32 2.48 0.10 -2.86
C PHE A 32 2.11 1.53 -3.29
N SER A 33 2.11 2.50 -2.37
CA SER A 33 1.92 3.90 -2.73
C SER A 33 3.02 4.41 -3.67
N ARG A 34 4.29 4.07 -3.40
CA ARG A 34 5.41 4.47 -4.26
C ARG A 34 5.28 3.87 -5.66
N LEU A 35 4.94 2.59 -5.75
CA LEU A 35 4.72 1.89 -7.03
C LEU A 35 3.62 2.57 -7.84
N SER A 36 2.45 2.79 -7.23
CA SER A 36 1.29 3.36 -7.92
C SER A 36 1.53 4.78 -8.39
N ILE A 37 2.21 5.61 -7.59
CA ILE A 37 2.55 6.97 -8.01
C ILE A 37 3.56 6.95 -9.14
N ALA A 38 4.58 6.09 -9.09
CA ALA A 38 5.53 5.99 -10.18
C ALA A 38 4.86 5.58 -11.50
N GLY A 39 3.96 4.59 -11.46
CA GLY A 39 3.18 4.16 -12.62
C GLY A 39 2.27 5.27 -13.17
N MET A 40 1.55 5.96 -12.29
CA MET A 40 0.70 7.08 -12.68
C MET A 40 1.52 8.22 -13.32
N LYS A 41 2.64 8.63 -12.71
CA LYS A 41 3.51 9.67 -13.26
C LYS A 41 4.00 9.29 -14.65
N HIS A 42 4.41 8.04 -14.85
CA HIS A 42 4.87 7.53 -16.15
C HIS A 42 3.76 7.58 -17.20
N GLY A 43 2.60 6.96 -16.93
CA GLY A 43 1.49 6.89 -17.90
C GLY A 43 0.89 8.25 -18.25
N LEU A 44 0.76 9.14 -17.25
CA LEU A 44 0.28 10.50 -17.49
C LEU A 44 1.31 11.37 -18.22
N ALA A 45 2.61 11.24 -17.93
CA ALA A 45 3.64 11.99 -18.66
C ALA A 45 3.71 11.58 -20.14
N GLN A 46 3.50 10.30 -20.46
CA GLN A 46 3.41 9.81 -21.83
C GLN A 46 2.15 10.33 -22.55
N SER A 47 1.00 10.32 -21.88
CA SER A 47 -0.30 10.68 -22.49
C SER A 47 -0.56 12.19 -22.51
N HIS A 48 -0.05 12.93 -21.53
CA HIS A 48 -0.30 14.36 -21.31
C HIS A 48 0.99 15.10 -20.90
N PRO A 49 1.95 15.30 -21.82
CA PRO A 49 3.27 15.87 -21.49
C PRO A 49 3.22 17.25 -20.83
N ALA A 50 2.19 18.05 -21.10
CA ALA A 50 1.97 19.36 -20.49
C ALA A 50 1.79 19.29 -18.96
N MET A 51 1.34 18.16 -18.42
CA MET A 51 1.14 17.95 -16.98
C MET A 51 2.43 17.54 -16.26
N LYS A 52 3.53 17.25 -16.98
CA LYS A 52 4.76 16.68 -16.37
C LYS A 52 5.27 17.46 -15.16
N GLY A 53 5.26 18.80 -15.22
CA GLY A 53 5.74 19.65 -14.12
C GLY A 53 4.89 19.60 -12.85
N CYS A 54 3.60 19.32 -12.97
CA CYS A 54 2.71 19.18 -11.81
C CYS A 54 2.72 17.74 -11.26
N LEU A 55 2.93 16.72 -12.12
CA LEU A 55 3.01 15.32 -11.71
C LEU A 55 4.14 15.08 -10.70
N ASP A 56 5.24 15.83 -10.78
CA ASP A 56 6.33 15.72 -9.82
C ASP A 56 5.93 16.11 -8.40
N GLN A 57 4.87 16.91 -8.23
CA GLN A 57 4.37 17.40 -6.94
C GLN A 57 3.39 16.44 -6.25
N ILE A 58 2.99 15.35 -6.91
CA ILE A 58 2.11 14.33 -6.33
C ILE A 58 2.80 13.66 -5.13
N SER A 59 2.11 13.69 -3.98
CA SER A 59 2.61 13.15 -2.71
C SER A 59 2.25 11.67 -2.51
N ASN A 60 3.22 10.91 -2.01
CA ASN A 60 3.00 9.52 -1.56
C ASN A 60 2.10 9.42 -0.33
N TYR A 61 1.90 10.51 0.42
CA TYR A 61 1.14 10.45 1.67
C TYR A 61 -0.34 10.08 1.46
N ALA A 62 -1.04 10.74 0.53
CA ALA A 62 -2.47 10.51 0.30
C ALA A 62 -2.75 9.10 -0.23
N TYR A 63 -1.82 8.54 -1.01
CA TYR A 63 -1.91 7.18 -1.50
C TYR A 63 -1.59 6.16 -0.41
N SER A 64 -0.59 6.42 0.44
CA SER A 64 -0.31 5.57 1.60
C SER A 64 -1.55 5.43 2.48
N GLU A 65 -2.22 6.52 2.84
CA GLU A 65 -3.48 6.47 3.63
C GLU A 65 -4.56 5.60 2.95
N ALA A 66 -4.73 5.74 1.64
CA ALA A 66 -5.69 4.91 0.90
C ALA A 66 -5.29 3.42 0.90
N TYR A 67 -4.00 3.11 0.80
CA TYR A 67 -3.49 1.75 0.91
C TYR A 67 -3.61 1.18 2.33
N GLN A 68 -3.43 1.99 3.40
CA GLN A 68 -3.69 1.54 4.78
C GLN A 68 -5.12 1.01 4.89
N ALA A 69 -6.10 1.77 4.38
CA ALA A 69 -7.51 1.41 4.42
C ALA A 69 -7.84 0.17 3.57
N ILE A 70 -7.19 0.01 2.42
CA ILE A 70 -7.38 -1.16 1.56
C ILE A 70 -6.81 -2.40 2.23
N ILE A 71 -5.59 -2.33 2.74
CA ILE A 71 -4.92 -3.44 3.41
C ILE A 71 -5.80 -3.98 4.54
N ALA A 72 -6.32 -3.09 5.39
CA ALA A 72 -7.22 -3.46 6.50
C ALA A 72 -8.49 -4.19 6.04
N ARG A 73 -8.93 -3.98 4.79
CA ARG A 73 -10.14 -4.60 4.22
C ARG A 73 -9.85 -5.92 3.49
N VAL A 74 -8.71 -6.04 2.83
CA VAL A 74 -8.47 -7.13 1.85
C VAL A 74 -7.37 -8.10 2.25
N VAL A 75 -6.50 -7.74 3.20
CA VAL A 75 -5.35 -8.55 3.60
C VAL A 75 -5.63 -9.19 4.96
N PRO A 76 -5.56 -10.52 5.10
CA PRO A 76 -5.61 -11.17 6.40
C PRO A 76 -4.47 -10.68 7.31
N ALA A 77 -4.75 -10.47 8.59
CA ALA A 77 -3.77 -9.93 9.54
C ALA A 77 -2.45 -10.73 9.59
N ALA A 78 -2.52 -12.06 9.45
CA ALA A 78 -1.32 -12.92 9.43
C ALA A 78 -0.44 -12.65 8.20
N ASP A 79 -1.04 -12.45 7.02
CA ASP A 79 -0.32 -12.16 5.79
C ASP A 79 0.29 -10.76 5.84
N LEU A 80 -0.41 -9.79 6.45
CA LEU A 80 0.08 -8.44 6.60
C LEU A 80 1.37 -8.38 7.43
N VAL A 81 1.46 -9.18 8.51
CA VAL A 81 2.70 -9.28 9.30
C VAL A 81 3.88 -9.74 8.44
N VAL A 82 3.66 -10.70 7.54
CA VAL A 82 4.70 -11.20 6.63
C VAL A 82 5.10 -10.14 5.61
N LEU A 83 4.12 -9.46 5.00
CA LEU A 83 4.36 -8.41 4.02
C LEU A 83 5.10 -7.23 4.65
N ASP A 84 4.65 -6.75 5.81
CA ASP A 84 5.31 -5.66 6.52
C ASP A 84 6.73 -6.03 6.94
N ALA A 85 6.94 -7.26 7.41
CA ALA A 85 8.28 -7.74 7.74
C ALA A 85 9.20 -7.72 6.51
N PHE A 86 8.71 -8.10 5.33
CA PHE A 86 9.48 -8.05 4.09
C PHE A 86 9.77 -6.61 3.63
N PHE A 87 8.74 -5.77 3.53
CA PHE A 87 8.85 -4.39 3.05
C PHE A 87 9.60 -3.47 4.02
N SER A 88 9.77 -3.88 5.28
CA SER A 88 10.67 -3.22 6.24
C SER A 88 12.16 -3.51 5.97
N THR A 89 12.50 -4.45 5.09
CA THR A 89 13.90 -4.81 4.81
C THR A 89 14.49 -4.01 3.64
N PRO A 90 15.84 -3.88 3.57
CA PRO A 90 16.51 -3.33 2.39
C PRO A 90 16.18 -4.07 1.09
N LEU A 91 15.91 -5.38 1.16
CA LEU A 91 15.52 -6.19 0.00
C LEU A 91 14.11 -5.81 -0.49
N GLY A 92 13.16 -5.62 0.42
CA GLY A 92 11.81 -5.18 0.07
C GLY A 92 11.79 -3.80 -0.59
N ALA A 93 12.53 -2.84 -0.04
CA ALA A 93 12.68 -1.51 -0.64
C ALA A 93 13.35 -1.57 -2.03
N ARG A 94 14.43 -2.35 -2.17
CA ARG A 94 15.09 -2.56 -3.48
C ARG A 94 14.18 -3.22 -4.50
N TRP A 95 13.38 -4.20 -4.09
CA TRP A 95 12.39 -4.84 -4.95
C TRP A 95 11.37 -3.83 -5.48
N THR A 96 10.86 -2.93 -4.63
CA THR A 96 9.97 -1.85 -5.07
C THR A 96 10.66 -0.91 -6.05
N ASP A 97 11.87 -0.44 -5.73
CA ASP A 97 12.62 0.46 -6.61
C ASP A 97 12.91 -0.16 -7.97
N ASP A 98 13.18 -1.46 -8.00
CA ASP A 98 13.35 -2.22 -9.22
C ASP A 98 12.06 -2.27 -10.06
N ASN A 99 10.92 -2.57 -9.44
CA ASN A 99 9.63 -2.59 -10.16
C ASN A 99 9.23 -1.19 -10.68
N ILE A 100 9.61 -0.13 -9.96
CA ILE A 100 9.47 1.25 -10.44
C ILE A 100 10.33 1.48 -11.69
N LEU A 101 11.59 1.04 -11.67
CA LEU A 101 12.50 1.17 -12.81
C LEU A 101 12.02 0.36 -14.02
N TYR A 102 11.60 -0.88 -13.80
CA TYR A 102 11.01 -1.75 -14.82
C TYR A 102 9.83 -1.07 -15.50
N SER A 103 8.90 -0.52 -14.71
CA SER A 103 7.72 0.17 -15.24
C SER A 103 8.08 1.41 -16.07
N ARG A 104 9.08 2.19 -15.63
CA ARG A 104 9.53 3.42 -16.33
C ARG A 104 10.30 3.14 -17.62
N THR A 105 10.82 1.93 -17.76
CA THR A 105 11.60 1.49 -18.92
C THR A 105 10.79 0.60 -19.85
N ASP A 106 9.46 0.58 -19.68
CA ASP A 106 8.52 -0.26 -20.43
C ASP A 106 8.97 -1.74 -20.47
N GLY A 107 9.55 -2.19 -19.35
CA GLY A 107 10.02 -3.54 -19.12
C GLY A 107 11.44 -3.86 -19.57
N ALA A 108 12.22 -2.85 -20.00
CA ALA A 108 13.57 -3.07 -20.52
C ALA A 108 14.65 -3.26 -19.43
N SER A 109 14.37 -2.91 -18.17
CA SER A 109 15.37 -2.94 -17.10
C SER A 109 14.85 -3.63 -15.83
N HIS A 110 15.63 -4.58 -15.34
CA HIS A 110 15.57 -5.12 -13.99
C HIS A 110 16.96 -5.06 -13.36
N GLY A 111 17.00 -4.91 -12.05
CA GLY A 111 18.14 -5.09 -11.19
C GLY A 111 18.47 -6.56 -11.04
N GLU A 112 19.74 -6.82 -10.77
CA GLU A 112 20.20 -8.16 -10.45
C GLU A 112 19.86 -8.48 -8.99
N PHE A 113 19.25 -9.66 -8.80
CA PHE A 113 19.00 -10.26 -7.49
C PHE A 113 19.74 -11.59 -7.43
N ASP A 114 20.42 -11.85 -6.33
CA ASP A 114 21.06 -13.14 -6.13
C ASP A 114 20.03 -14.26 -5.85
N ARG A 115 20.51 -15.50 -5.79
CA ARG A 115 19.63 -16.66 -5.59
C ARG A 115 18.87 -16.61 -4.26
N GLU A 116 19.50 -16.21 -3.17
CA GLU A 116 18.85 -16.16 -1.85
C GLU A 116 17.82 -15.04 -1.80
N GLU A 117 18.12 -13.91 -2.42
CA GLU A 117 17.19 -12.80 -2.60
C GLU A 117 15.97 -13.23 -3.40
N LEU A 118 16.16 -13.92 -4.53
CA LEU A 118 15.08 -14.44 -5.36
C LEU A 118 14.22 -15.46 -4.61
N GLU A 119 14.81 -16.33 -3.80
CA GLU A 119 14.05 -17.28 -2.97
C GLU A 119 13.15 -16.54 -1.97
N ARG A 120 13.65 -15.48 -1.33
CA ARG A 120 12.86 -14.64 -0.41
C ARG A 120 11.78 -13.84 -1.13
N ILE A 121 12.09 -13.21 -2.27
CA ILE A 121 11.12 -12.47 -3.09
C ILE A 121 10.02 -13.42 -3.58
N ARG A 122 10.39 -14.62 -4.06
CA ARG A 122 9.46 -15.61 -4.59
C ARG A 122 8.36 -15.96 -3.60
N VAL A 123 8.71 -16.12 -2.31
CA VAL A 123 7.72 -16.38 -1.26
C VAL A 123 6.68 -15.26 -1.21
N ILE A 124 7.12 -14.00 -1.24
CA ILE A 124 6.24 -12.82 -1.16
C ILE A 124 5.37 -12.67 -2.41
N VAL A 125 5.97 -12.69 -3.60
CA VAL A 125 5.24 -12.44 -4.86
C VAL A 125 4.28 -13.57 -5.22
N SER A 126 4.43 -14.74 -4.59
CA SER A 126 3.51 -15.88 -4.74
C SER A 126 2.38 -15.86 -3.71
N MET A 127 2.38 -14.94 -2.74
CA MET A 127 1.31 -14.85 -1.74
C MET A 127 0.00 -14.40 -2.41
N PRO A 128 -1.13 -15.10 -2.18
CA PRO A 128 -2.43 -14.67 -2.71
C PRO A 128 -2.80 -13.24 -2.29
N SER A 129 -2.49 -12.85 -1.06
CA SER A 129 -2.75 -11.50 -0.55
C SER A 129 -1.91 -10.42 -1.23
N TYR A 130 -0.67 -10.72 -1.62
CA TYR A 130 0.17 -9.80 -2.39
C TYR A 130 -0.39 -9.61 -3.81
N ILE A 131 -0.72 -10.72 -4.49
CA ILE A 131 -1.36 -10.69 -5.81
C ILE A 131 -2.66 -9.88 -5.72
N LYS A 132 -3.45 -10.09 -4.66
CA LYS A 132 -4.70 -9.36 -4.48
C LYS A 132 -4.48 -7.86 -4.31
N LEU A 133 -3.46 -7.43 -3.57
CA LEU A 133 -3.11 -6.02 -3.45
C LEU A 133 -2.72 -5.40 -4.80
N GLN A 134 -1.97 -6.14 -5.63
CA GLN A 134 -1.64 -5.69 -6.98
C GLN A 134 -2.88 -5.53 -7.86
N GLU A 135 -3.82 -6.48 -7.82
CA GLU A 135 -5.10 -6.38 -8.53
C GLU A 135 -5.91 -5.17 -8.07
N VAL A 136 -6.02 -4.94 -6.76
CA VAL A 136 -6.76 -3.79 -6.21
C VAL A 136 -6.11 -2.47 -6.62
N GLY A 137 -4.77 -2.41 -6.63
CA GLY A 137 -4.03 -1.27 -7.16
C GLY A 137 -4.28 -1.02 -8.66
N GLY A 138 -4.32 -2.07 -9.48
CA GLY A 138 -4.53 -1.97 -10.93
C GLY A 138 -5.98 -1.77 -11.38
N SER A 139 -6.96 -2.24 -10.58
CA SER A 139 -8.39 -2.19 -10.92
C SER A 139 -9.05 -0.83 -10.69
N GLY A 140 -8.33 0.12 -10.07
CA GLY A 140 -8.89 1.42 -9.74
C GLY A 140 -9.89 1.34 -8.60
N ASP A 141 -9.51 0.75 -7.46
CA ASP A 141 -10.34 0.80 -6.25
C ASP A 141 -10.83 2.23 -5.96
N PRO A 142 -12.10 2.43 -5.55
CA PRO A 142 -12.65 3.76 -5.34
C PRO A 142 -11.86 4.64 -4.36
N LEU A 143 -11.20 4.04 -3.35
CA LEU A 143 -10.35 4.78 -2.42
C LEU A 143 -9.07 5.27 -3.09
N ILE A 144 -8.42 4.42 -3.90
CA ILE A 144 -7.25 4.82 -4.71
C ILE A 144 -7.65 5.86 -5.75
N GLN A 145 -8.77 5.67 -6.46
CA GLN A 145 -9.28 6.64 -7.44
C GLN A 145 -9.56 8.00 -6.79
N LYS A 146 -10.18 8.02 -5.61
CA LYS A 146 -10.44 9.26 -4.89
C LYS A 146 -9.14 9.94 -4.46
N ALA A 147 -8.17 9.18 -3.95
CA ALA A 147 -6.85 9.71 -3.60
C ALA A 147 -6.13 10.28 -4.83
N MET A 148 -6.22 9.59 -5.97
CA MET A 148 -5.69 10.02 -7.25
C MET A 148 -6.29 11.34 -7.73
N MET A 149 -7.63 11.42 -7.78
CA MET A 149 -8.31 12.64 -8.22
C MET A 149 -7.97 13.83 -7.32
N LYS A 150 -7.89 13.62 -6.00
CA LYS A 150 -7.46 14.65 -5.06
C LYS A 150 -6.02 15.11 -5.30
N ALA A 151 -5.12 14.18 -5.64
CA ALA A 151 -3.73 14.50 -5.90
C ALA A 151 -3.52 15.22 -7.25
N LEU A 152 -4.39 14.98 -8.22
CA LEU A 152 -4.36 15.59 -9.55
C LEU A 152 -5.16 16.90 -9.65
N ASP A 153 -5.95 17.28 -8.65
CA ASP A 153 -6.73 18.52 -8.64
C ASP A 153 -5.91 19.78 -9.00
N PRO A 154 -4.66 19.96 -8.52
CA PRO A 154 -3.83 21.11 -8.91
C PRO A 154 -3.33 21.10 -10.37
N CYS A 155 -3.52 19.98 -11.08
CA CYS A 155 -3.06 19.76 -12.45
C CYS A 155 -4.17 19.90 -13.51
N GLN A 156 -5.44 20.07 -13.10
CA GLN A 156 -6.62 20.15 -13.97
C GLN A 156 -6.98 21.61 -14.28
#